data_AF-A0A256YY47-F1
#
_entry.id   AF-A0A256YY47-F1
#
_cell.length_a   1.000
_cell.length_b   1.000
_cell.length_c   1.000
_cell.angle_alpha   90.00
_cell.angle_beta   90.00
_cell.angle_gamma   90.00
#
_symmetry.space_group_name_H-M   'P 1'
#
loop_
_entity.id
_entity.type
_entity.pdbx_description
1 polymer ?
#
loop_
_entity_poly.entity_id
_entity_poly.type
_entity_poly.pdbx_seq_one_letter_code
_entity_poly.pdbx_strand_id
1 'polypeptide(L)'
;MDYVALDVKTSPAKYMLLGAKEIDSYLQTVEILKGEPVDYEFRSTVVPGIIEEEDIPKMGELVEGAKRFVFQQFIPGDTLDKKFSRVQPYPKSKIAEFAELMRKYVDEVIMRV
;
A
#
# COMPACT_ATOMS: atom_id res chain seq x y z
N MET A 1 17.85 10.48 11.05
CA MET A 1 17.05 9.68 10.10
C MET A 1 15.64 10.15 10.35
N ASP A 2 15.16 11.04 9.51
CA ASP A 2 14.11 11.99 9.94
C ASP A 2 12.75 11.65 9.32
N TYR A 3 12.68 10.51 8.63
CA TYR A 3 11.51 10.06 7.89
C TYR A 3 11.53 8.55 7.64
N VAL A 4 10.37 7.89 7.75
CA VAL A 4 10.19 6.47 7.46
C VAL A 4 9.11 6.25 6.40
N ALA A 5 9.37 5.41 5.40
CA ALA A 5 8.35 4.94 4.47
C ALA A 5 8.22 3.42 4.59
N LEU A 6 7.03 2.92 4.93
CA LEU A 6 6.74 1.49 5.03
C LEU A 6 5.82 1.04 3.89
N ASP A 7 6.22 -0.02 3.19
CA ASP A 7 5.39 -0.60 2.13
C ASP A 7 4.23 -1.42 2.71
N VAL A 8 3.01 -1.08 2.29
CA VAL A 8 1.78 -1.86 2.46
C VAL A 8 1.47 -2.49 1.11
N LYS A 9 1.84 -3.76 0.93
CA LYS A 9 1.89 -4.39 -0.40
C LYS A 9 0.52 -4.83 -0.94
N THR A 10 -0.41 -5.17 -0.06
CA THR A 10 -1.77 -5.65 -0.40
C THR A 10 -2.56 -5.85 0.90
N SER A 11 -3.76 -6.45 0.82
CA SER A 11 -4.54 -6.87 1.98
C SER A 11 -3.78 -7.93 2.83
N PRO A 12 -3.94 -7.95 4.17
CA PRO A 12 -3.19 -8.84 5.05
C PRO A 12 -3.17 -10.32 4.60
N ALA A 13 -4.32 -10.85 4.16
CA ALA A 13 -4.44 -12.23 3.70
C ALA A 13 -3.61 -12.56 2.45
N LYS A 14 -3.38 -11.58 1.57
CA LYS A 14 -2.63 -11.76 0.32
C LYS A 14 -1.11 -11.73 0.51
N TYR A 15 -0.59 -11.35 1.68
CA TYR A 15 0.86 -11.40 1.96
C TYR A 15 1.45 -12.81 1.81
N MET A 16 0.69 -13.85 2.16
CA MET A 16 1.12 -15.25 1.98
C MET A 16 1.33 -15.59 0.50
N LEU A 17 0.52 -15.01 -0.40
CA LEU A 17 0.65 -15.18 -1.85
C LEU A 17 1.93 -14.49 -2.38
N LEU A 18 2.43 -13.50 -1.65
CA LEU A 18 3.69 -12.80 -1.92
C LEU A 18 4.90 -13.49 -1.27
N GLY A 19 4.71 -14.66 -0.65
CA GLY A 19 5.78 -15.46 -0.05
C GLY A 19 6.06 -15.19 1.42
N ALA A 20 5.23 -14.38 2.10
CA ALA A 20 5.31 -14.28 3.56
C ALA A 20 4.90 -15.61 4.20
N LYS A 21 5.50 -15.95 5.35
CA LYS A 21 5.08 -17.09 6.20
C LYS A 21 4.13 -16.66 7.31
N GLU A 22 4.34 -15.45 7.81
CA GLU A 22 3.57 -14.79 8.86
C GLU A 22 3.78 -13.28 8.68
N ILE A 23 2.92 -12.48 9.32
CA ILE A 23 2.97 -11.02 9.22
C ILE A 23 3.00 -10.34 10.59
N ASP A 24 3.12 -11.07 11.70
CA ASP A 24 3.02 -10.50 13.06
C ASP A 24 4.04 -9.39 13.33
N SER A 25 5.29 -9.60 12.94
CA SER A 25 6.35 -8.58 13.07
C SER A 25 6.10 -7.35 12.20
N TYR A 26 5.48 -7.54 11.03
CA TYR A 26 5.05 -6.46 10.16
C TYR A 26 3.91 -5.65 10.80
N LEU A 27 2.90 -6.33 11.37
CA LEU A 27 1.80 -5.68 12.08
C LEU A 27 2.31 -4.87 13.28
N GLN A 28 3.25 -5.43 14.06
CA GLN A 28 3.92 -4.70 15.13
C GLN A 28 4.64 -3.45 14.63
N THR A 29 5.30 -3.52 13.47
CA THR A 29 5.98 -2.37 12.87
C THR A 29 4.98 -1.28 12.47
N VAL A 30 3.82 -1.65 11.91
CA VAL A 30 2.74 -0.71 11.58
C VAL A 30 2.26 0.03 12.84
N GLU A 31 2.03 -0.68 13.93
CA GLU A 31 1.59 -0.07 15.20
C GLU A 31 2.66 0.84 15.81
N ILE A 32 3.93 0.43 15.79
CA ILE A 32 5.05 1.25 16.28
C ILE A 32 5.09 2.58 15.52
N LEU A 33 5.05 2.54 14.18
CA LEU A 33 5.14 3.77 13.38
C LEU A 33 3.98 4.74 13.67
N LYS A 34 2.77 4.24 13.93
CA LYS A 34 1.63 5.10 14.28
C LYS A 34 1.79 5.80 15.64
N GLY A 35 2.61 5.26 16.55
CA GLY A 35 2.83 5.80 17.90
C GLY A 35 4.09 6.65 18.07
N GLU A 36 5.01 6.65 17.11
CA GLU A 36 6.30 7.33 17.20
C GLU A 36 6.23 8.79 16.71
N PRO A 37 7.06 9.71 17.26
CA PRO A 37 7.08 11.12 16.86
C PRO A 37 7.80 11.35 15.51
N VAL A 38 8.44 10.34 14.94
CA VAL A 38 9.11 10.43 13.63
C VAL A 38 8.07 10.59 12.52
N ASP A 39 8.34 11.45 11.53
CA ASP A 39 7.44 11.57 10.39
C ASP A 39 7.49 10.30 9.52
N TYR A 40 6.34 9.86 9.00
CA TYR A 40 6.26 8.62 8.24
C TYR A 40 5.18 8.63 7.15
N GLU A 41 5.28 7.67 6.25
CA GLU A 41 4.18 7.29 5.36
C GLU A 41 4.04 5.77 5.28
N PHE A 42 2.80 5.32 5.13
CA PHE A 42 2.52 4.04 4.51
C PHE A 42 2.38 4.24 3.01
N ARG A 43 2.86 3.30 2.20
CA ARG A 43 2.76 3.42 0.75
C ARG A 43 2.49 2.09 0.08
N SER A 44 1.87 2.14 -1.10
CA SER A 44 1.61 0.95 -1.90
C SER A 44 1.84 1.22 -3.38
N THR A 45 2.55 0.32 -4.06
CA THR A 45 2.61 0.31 -5.52
C THR A 45 1.40 -0.43 -6.06
N VAL A 46 0.54 0.26 -6.82
CA VAL A 46 -0.74 -0.28 -7.26
C VAL A 46 -0.56 -1.18 -8.48
N VAL A 47 -0.27 -2.46 -8.22
CA VAL A 47 -0.08 -3.50 -9.25
C VAL A 47 -1.41 -4.23 -9.51
N PRO A 48 -2.00 -4.12 -10.71
CA PRO A 48 -3.19 -4.90 -11.08
C PRO A 48 -2.98 -6.41 -10.91
N GLY A 49 -3.98 -7.11 -10.38
CA GLY A 49 -3.90 -8.53 -10.02
C GLY A 49 -3.27 -8.83 -8.67
N ILE A 50 -2.60 -7.87 -8.02
CA ILE A 50 -2.13 -7.97 -6.62
C ILE A 50 -3.01 -7.13 -5.69
N ILE A 51 -3.39 -5.93 -6.16
CA ILE A 51 -4.27 -5.00 -5.46
C ILE A 51 -5.49 -4.76 -6.33
N GLU A 52 -6.63 -5.24 -5.85
CA GLU A 52 -7.94 -4.99 -6.43
C GLU A 52 -8.75 -4.07 -5.50
N GLU A 53 -9.88 -3.56 -5.98
CA GLU A 53 -10.73 -2.64 -5.21
C GLU A 53 -11.14 -3.20 -3.83
N GLU A 54 -11.41 -4.50 -3.76
CA GLU A 54 -11.76 -5.22 -2.53
C GLU A 54 -10.62 -5.30 -1.49
N ASP A 55 -9.38 -5.05 -1.90
CA ASP A 55 -8.23 -5.02 -0.99
C ASP A 55 -8.11 -3.67 -0.29
N ILE A 56 -8.60 -2.60 -0.90
CA ILE A 56 -8.40 -1.23 -0.38
C ILE A 56 -9.00 -1.05 1.01
N PRO A 57 -10.24 -1.48 1.31
CA PRO A 57 -10.78 -1.41 2.67
C PRO A 57 -9.95 -2.21 3.68
N LYS A 58 -9.49 -3.41 3.31
CA LYS A 58 -8.67 -4.29 4.17
C LYS A 58 -7.28 -3.70 4.42
N MET A 59 -6.70 -3.04 3.42
CA MET A 59 -5.47 -2.27 3.56
C MET A 59 -5.69 -1.05 4.45
N GLY A 60 -6.84 -0.38 4.31
CA GLY A 60 -7.24 0.74 5.15
C GLY A 60 -7.36 0.37 6.62
N GLU A 61 -8.08 -0.71 6.93
CA GLU A 61 -8.20 -1.26 8.30
C GLU A 61 -6.83 -1.56 8.91
N LEU A 62 -5.91 -2.12 8.13
CA LEU A 62 -4.55 -2.40 8.57
C LEU A 62 -3.78 -1.14 8.99
N VAL A 63 -4.01 0.00 8.33
CA VAL A 63 -3.32 1.27 8.62
C VAL A 63 -4.23 2.31 9.26
N GLU A 64 -5.35 1.90 9.85
CA GLU A 64 -6.34 2.83 10.37
C GLU A 64 -5.73 3.77 11.42
N GLY A 65 -6.07 5.05 11.31
CA GLY A 65 -5.53 6.14 12.14
C GLY A 65 -4.13 6.59 11.74
N ALA A 66 -3.59 6.14 10.60
CA ALA A 66 -2.30 6.61 10.14
C ALA A 66 -2.36 8.03 9.57
N LYS A 67 -1.25 8.76 9.76
CA LYS A 67 -1.07 10.12 9.24
C LYS A 67 -1.18 10.21 7.72
N ARG A 68 -0.55 9.28 6.99
CA ARG A 68 -0.45 9.36 5.52
C ARG A 68 -0.40 7.99 4.87
N PHE A 69 -1.16 7.83 3.79
CA PHE A 69 -1.02 6.75 2.84
C PHE A 69 -0.69 7.26 1.43
N VAL A 70 0.23 6.62 0.74
CA VAL A 70 0.64 7.00 -0.61
C VAL A 70 0.40 5.88 -1.60
N PHE A 71 -0.42 6.15 -2.62
CA PHE A 71 -0.54 5.28 -3.78
C PHE A 71 0.50 5.65 -4.83
N GLN A 72 1.31 4.66 -5.24
CA GLN A 72 2.34 4.79 -6.26
C GLN A 72 1.89 4.04 -7.53
N GLN A 73 1.98 4.70 -8.67
CA GLN A 73 1.68 4.08 -9.97
C GLN A 73 2.65 2.92 -10.24
N PHE A 74 2.10 1.78 -10.65
CA PHE A 74 2.91 0.70 -11.21
C PHE A 74 3.44 1.10 -12.59
N ILE A 75 4.76 0.94 -12.81
CA ILE A 75 5.42 1.20 -14.09
C ILE A 75 5.90 -0.15 -14.66
N PRO A 76 5.37 -0.61 -15.82
CA PRO A 76 5.77 -1.88 -16.41
C PRO A 76 7.22 -1.84 -16.89
N GLY A 77 7.94 -2.96 -16.77
CA GLY A 77 9.32 -3.10 -17.26
C GLY A 77 10.39 -2.91 -16.19
N ASP A 78 10.10 -2.20 -15.11
CA ASP A 78 10.95 -2.10 -13.91
C ASP A 78 10.51 -3.13 -12.86
N THR A 79 10.50 -4.41 -13.23
CA THR A 79 9.96 -5.49 -12.40
C THR A 79 10.88 -6.69 -12.33
N LEU A 80 11.09 -7.22 -11.12
CA LEU A 80 11.93 -8.40 -10.87
C LEU A 80 11.41 -9.68 -11.56
N ASP A 81 10.08 -9.86 -11.62
CA ASP A 81 9.46 -10.96 -12.36
C ASP A 81 8.94 -10.48 -13.71
N LYS A 82 9.43 -11.11 -14.79
CA LYS A 82 9.07 -10.81 -16.18
C LYS A 82 7.57 -10.95 -16.45
N LYS A 83 6.80 -11.68 -15.63
CA LYS A 83 5.34 -11.77 -15.77
C LYS A 83 4.66 -10.41 -15.60
N PHE A 84 5.20 -9.53 -14.76
CA PHE A 84 4.65 -8.19 -14.54
C PHE A 84 5.04 -7.18 -15.64
N SER A 85 6.03 -7.49 -16.48
CA SER A 85 6.42 -6.62 -17.60
C SER A 85 5.31 -6.40 -18.64
N ARG A 86 4.29 -7.26 -18.65
CA ARG A 86 3.13 -7.19 -19.56
C ARG A 86 1.85 -6.72 -18.87
N VAL A 87 1.88 -6.50 -17.57
CA VAL A 87 0.71 -6.01 -16.82
C VAL A 87 0.51 -4.54 -17.19
N GLN A 88 -0.66 -4.22 -17.72
CA GLN A 88 -1.01 -2.83 -17.99
C GLN A 88 -1.34 -2.15 -16.66
N PRO A 89 -0.75 -0.99 -16.34
CA PRO A 89 -1.07 -0.28 -15.11
C PRO A 89 -2.52 0.18 -15.09
N TYR A 90 -3.08 0.34 -13.89
CA TYR A 90 -4.37 1.01 -13.77
C TYR A 90 -4.28 2.45 -14.29
N PRO A 91 -5.35 2.98 -14.91
CA PRO A 91 -5.44 4.39 -15.23
C PRO A 91 -5.49 5.22 -13.93
N LYS A 92 -5.02 6.46 -14.01
CA LYS A 92 -5.05 7.41 -12.89
C LYS A 92 -6.43 7.55 -12.24
N SER A 93 -7.51 7.47 -13.01
CA SER A 93 -8.88 7.50 -12.49
C SER A 93 -9.18 6.36 -11.52
N LYS A 94 -8.68 5.15 -11.80
CA LYS A 94 -8.90 4.00 -10.93
C LYS A 94 -8.11 4.11 -9.63
N ILE A 95 -6.89 4.65 -9.68
CA ILE A 95 -6.12 4.94 -8.47
C ILE A 95 -6.79 6.06 -7.65
N ALA A 96 -7.44 7.03 -8.30
CA ALA A 96 -8.24 8.03 -7.61
C ALA A 96 -9.45 7.39 -6.87
N GLU A 97 -10.13 6.42 -7.46
CA GLU A 97 -11.18 5.66 -6.77
C GLU A 97 -10.64 4.94 -5.52
N PHE A 98 -9.46 4.31 -5.62
CA PHE A 98 -8.80 3.69 -4.47
C PHE A 98 -8.42 4.71 -3.40
N ALA A 99 -7.95 5.90 -3.80
CA ALA A 99 -7.64 6.98 -2.88
C ALA A 99 -8.88 7.41 -2.08
N GLU A 100 -10.04 7.55 -2.72
CA GLU A 100 -11.29 7.92 -2.05
C GLU A 100 -11.76 6.86 -1.04
N LEU A 101 -11.53 5.58 -1.32
CA LEU A 101 -11.79 4.51 -0.35
C LEU A 101 -10.83 4.59 0.84
N MET A 102 -9.54 4.82 0.60
CA MET A 102 -8.50 4.89 1.63
C MET A 102 -8.65 6.10 2.56
N ARG A 103 -9.20 7.22 2.07
CA ARG A 103 -9.45 8.45 2.87
C ARG A 103 -10.34 8.23 4.10
N LYS A 104 -11.07 7.12 4.16
CA LYS A 104 -11.88 6.77 5.32
C LYS A 104 -11.05 6.28 6.51
N TYR A 105 -9.78 5.95 6.30
CA TYR A 105 -8.93 5.26 7.28
C TYR A 105 -7.71 6.07 7.72
N VAL A 106 -7.27 7.05 6.92
CA VAL A 106 -6.03 7.82 7.15
C VAL A 106 -6.26 9.32 6.95
N ASP A 107 -5.44 10.15 7.60
CA ASP A 107 -5.62 11.61 7.58
C ASP A 107 -5.31 12.22 6.21
N GLU A 108 -4.30 11.69 5.51
CA GLU A 108 -3.86 12.17 4.20
C GLU A 108 -3.66 11.00 3.22
N VAL A 109 -4.20 11.15 2.00
CA VAL A 109 -3.89 10.24 0.88
C VAL A 109 -3.26 11.03 -0.26
N ILE A 110 -2.06 10.62 -0.66
CA ILE A 110 -1.30 11.18 -1.78
C ILE A 110 -1.28 10.16 -2.93
N MET A 111 -1.45 10.64 -4.16
CA MET A 111 -1.23 9.85 -5.36
C MET A 111 0.07 10.29 -6.04
N ARG A 112 1.03 9.39 -6.15
CA ARG A 112 2.27 9.54 -6.95
C ARG A 112 2.09 8.77 -8.24
N VAL A 113 1.37 9.39 -9.18
CA VAL A 113 0.92 8.83 -10.47
C VAL A 113 1.29 9.73 -11.63
#